data_AF-A0A4S2N3W9-F1
#
_entry.id   AF-A0A4S2N3W9-F1
#
_cell.length_a   1.000
_cell.length_b   1.000
_cell.length_c   1.000
_cell.angle_alpha   90.00
_cell.angle_beta   90.00
_cell.angle_gamma   90.00
#
_symmetry.space_group_name_H-M   'P 1'
#
loop_
_entity.id
_entity.type
_entity.pdbx_description
1 polymer ?
#
loop_
_entity_poly.entity_id
_entity_poly.type
_entity_poly.pdbx_seq_one_letter_code
_entity_poly.pdbx_strand_id
1 'polypeptide(L)'
;MDSTIDLSDAESALDLKNIRYQLIRLEDTIIFHFIERVQFPHNPTIYTPGGVHIPDFTGSFLDWMLLSNEKIHAQVRRYQAPDEYPFFPSELPEPFLAPLSYPQLLHPNTVNINEKIKHAYTNYILPSCCKRPNRDRGEAKENYGSSAVVDVACLQSLSRRIHFGKFVAEAKFRQEREKFEKMIKANDRKGLEEAITKKEVEEQVLKRLELKAQAYGRDPSAADDTPEGVQKIDVQAIVKMYRDYVIPMTKEVEIDYLMQRLDNPPTSENGS
;
A
#
# COMPACT_ATOMS: atom_id res chain seq x y z
N MET A 1 21.27 14.18 -1.75
CA MET A 1 19.95 13.50 -1.71
C MET A 1 20.07 12.32 -2.65
N ASP A 2 20.65 11.22 -2.17
CA ASP A 2 21.19 10.14 -3.00
C ASP A 2 20.70 8.78 -2.46
N SER A 3 19.42 8.73 -2.09
CA SER A 3 18.83 7.64 -1.30
C SER A 3 17.52 7.11 -1.86
N THR A 4 17.11 7.53 -3.06
CA THR A 4 16.02 6.91 -3.80
C THR A 4 16.51 5.61 -4.42
N ILE A 5 15.74 4.53 -4.24
CA ILE A 5 15.99 3.26 -4.90
C ILE A 5 15.95 3.50 -6.41
N ASP A 6 16.99 3.06 -7.10
CA ASP A 6 17.02 3.16 -8.56
C ASP A 6 16.45 1.86 -9.13
N LEU A 7 15.21 1.92 -9.62
CA LEU A 7 14.55 0.77 -10.23
C LEU A 7 15.12 0.42 -11.61
N SER A 8 16.01 1.25 -12.17
CA SER A 8 16.76 0.93 -13.39
C SER A 8 18.04 0.13 -13.13
N ASP A 9 18.47 0.02 -11.87
CA ASP A 9 19.61 -0.77 -11.43
C ASP A 9 19.18 -1.92 -10.50
N ALA A 10 19.41 -3.15 -10.93
CA ALA A 10 19.02 -4.34 -10.17
C ALA A 10 19.81 -4.52 -8.87
N GLU A 11 21.08 -4.09 -8.80
CA GLU A 11 21.87 -4.19 -7.57
C GLU A 11 21.34 -3.21 -6.52
N SER A 12 21.10 -1.96 -6.92
CA SER A 12 20.47 -0.95 -6.08
C SER A 12 19.05 -1.34 -5.64
N ALA A 13 18.22 -1.83 -6.55
CA ALA A 13 16.82 -2.16 -6.29
C ALA A 13 16.61 -3.38 -5.38
N LEU A 14 17.58 -4.29 -5.33
CA LEU A 14 17.48 -5.54 -4.56
C LEU A 14 18.45 -5.60 -3.38
N ASP A 15 19.12 -4.49 -3.08
CA ASP A 15 19.83 -4.32 -1.82
C ASP A 15 18.85 -4.13 -0.65
N LEU A 16 18.98 -4.96 0.39
CA LEU A 16 18.10 -4.92 1.55
C LEU A 16 18.18 -3.61 2.35
N LYS A 17 19.31 -2.89 2.31
CA LYS A 17 19.42 -1.59 3.00
C LYS A 17 18.64 -0.53 2.24
N ASN A 18 18.73 -0.50 0.91
CA ASN A 18 17.95 0.38 0.05
C ASN A 18 16.44 0.10 0.17
N ILE A 19 16.05 -1.17 0.13
CA ILE A 19 14.67 -1.60 0.36
C ILE A 19 14.18 -1.12 1.74
N ARG A 20 14.96 -1.38 2.81
CA ARG A 20 14.61 -0.93 4.16
C ARG A 20 14.43 0.59 4.22
N TYR A 21 15.30 1.34 3.56
CA TYR A 21 15.18 2.80 3.50
C TYR A 21 13.89 3.25 2.80
N GLN A 22 13.52 2.63 1.66
CA GLN A 22 12.24 2.93 1.01
C GLN A 22 11.03 2.61 1.89
N LEU A 23 11.05 1.46 2.57
CA LEU A 23 9.97 1.09 3.49
C LEU A 23 9.81 2.12 4.60
N ILE A 24 10.91 2.64 5.16
CA ILE A 24 10.91 3.69 6.18
C ILE A 24 10.34 5.01 5.64
N ARG A 25 10.64 5.37 4.38
CA ARG A 25 10.06 6.55 3.74
C ARG A 25 8.56 6.39 3.48
N LEU A 26 8.13 5.22 3.05
CA LEU A 26 6.71 4.92 2.83
C LEU A 26 5.91 4.99 4.15
N GLU A 27 6.52 4.68 5.30
CA GLU A 27 5.89 4.92 6.61
C GLU A 27 5.52 6.39 6.79
N ASP A 28 6.41 7.31 6.44
CA ASP A 28 6.14 8.75 6.58
C ASP A 28 5.02 9.19 5.64
N THR A 29 5.08 8.76 4.37
CA THR A 29 4.01 9.04 3.39
C THR A 29 2.65 8.55 3.86
N ILE A 30 2.58 7.31 4.38
CA ILE A 30 1.33 6.76 4.90
C ILE A 30 0.83 7.58 6.08
N ILE A 31 1.68 7.89 7.07
CA ILE A 31 1.28 8.71 8.22
C ILE A 31 0.73 10.07 7.76
N PHE A 32 1.40 10.75 6.83
CA PHE A 32 0.93 12.05 6.33
C PHE A 32 -0.40 11.94 5.60
N HIS A 33 -0.60 10.96 4.72
CA HIS A 33 -1.90 10.76 4.08
C HIS A 33 -3.02 10.48 5.09
N PHE A 34 -2.73 9.74 6.16
CA PHE A 34 -3.71 9.50 7.21
C PHE A 34 -3.98 10.76 8.06
N ILE A 35 -2.97 11.58 8.35
CA ILE A 35 -3.17 12.89 9.00
C ILE A 35 -4.10 13.76 8.16
N GLU A 36 -3.95 13.76 6.83
CA GLU A 36 -4.88 14.45 5.94
C GLU A 36 -6.28 13.84 5.97
N ARG A 37 -6.38 12.51 5.93
CA ARG A 37 -7.68 11.83 5.84
C ARG A 37 -8.54 12.03 7.07
N VAL A 38 -7.95 11.99 8.26
CA VAL A 38 -8.70 12.07 9.54
C VAL A 38 -9.20 13.48 9.88
N GLN A 39 -8.88 14.48 9.06
CA GLN A 39 -9.52 15.81 9.12
C GLN A 39 -11.01 15.73 8.73
N PHE A 40 -11.39 14.72 7.96
CA PHE A 40 -12.77 14.49 7.56
C PHE A 40 -13.41 13.35 8.38
N PRO A 41 -14.73 13.39 8.63
CA PRO A 41 -15.44 12.27 9.23
C PRO A 41 -15.36 11.00 8.35
N HIS A 42 -15.79 9.88 8.91
CA HIS A 42 -15.76 8.59 8.20
C HIS A 42 -16.48 8.62 6.84
N ASN A 43 -17.61 9.32 6.72
CA ASN A 43 -18.38 9.44 5.46
C ASN A 43 -18.69 8.08 4.79
N PRO A 44 -19.40 7.16 5.47
CA PRO A 44 -19.64 5.79 5.00
C PRO A 44 -20.32 5.71 3.63
N THR A 45 -21.09 6.73 3.25
CA THR A 45 -21.79 6.80 1.95
C THR A 45 -20.81 6.75 0.78
N ILE A 46 -19.58 7.25 0.94
CA ILE A 46 -18.53 7.22 -0.09
C ILE A 46 -18.18 5.79 -0.52
N TYR A 47 -18.22 4.86 0.43
CA TYR A 47 -17.77 3.47 0.26
C TYR A 47 -18.93 2.51 -0.04
N THR A 48 -20.16 3.00 -0.01
CA THR A 48 -21.35 2.19 -0.26
C THR A 48 -21.65 2.20 -1.77
N PRO A 49 -21.71 1.05 -2.45
CA PRO A 49 -22.13 1.01 -3.86
C PRO A 49 -23.50 1.67 -4.06
N GLY A 50 -23.58 2.61 -5.01
CA GLY A 50 -24.78 3.41 -5.23
C GLY A 50 -25.13 4.42 -4.13
N GLY A 51 -24.26 4.62 -3.13
CA GLY A 51 -24.44 5.62 -2.08
C GLY A 51 -24.42 7.05 -2.60
N VAL A 52 -23.65 7.30 -3.66
CA VAL A 52 -23.67 8.53 -4.46
C VAL A 52 -24.09 8.14 -5.88
N HIS A 53 -25.00 8.90 -6.49
CA HIS A 53 -25.41 8.65 -7.86
C HIS A 53 -24.34 9.17 -8.84
N ILE A 54 -23.78 8.27 -9.63
CA ILE A 54 -22.75 8.60 -10.63
C ILE A 54 -23.27 8.13 -12.00
N PRO A 55 -23.40 9.02 -12.99
CA PRO A 55 -23.84 8.64 -14.33
C PRO A 55 -22.94 7.56 -14.94
N ASP A 56 -23.57 6.56 -15.57
CA ASP A 56 -22.90 5.48 -16.32
C ASP A 56 -21.83 4.68 -15.54
N PHE A 57 -21.95 4.64 -14.21
CA PHE A 57 -21.02 3.91 -13.35
C PHE A 57 -21.74 3.05 -12.31
N THR A 58 -21.28 1.80 -12.14
CA THR A 58 -21.75 0.89 -11.08
C THR A 58 -20.63 0.68 -10.06
N GLY A 59 -20.83 1.13 -8.83
CA GLY A 59 -19.86 1.00 -7.75
C GLY A 59 -20.06 2.07 -6.68
N SER A 60 -19.10 2.17 -5.77
CA SER A 60 -19.06 3.25 -4.77
C SER A 60 -18.43 4.53 -5.34
N PHE A 61 -18.57 5.66 -4.65
CA PHE A 61 -17.88 6.89 -5.04
C PHE A 61 -16.36 6.76 -4.95
N LEU A 62 -15.87 5.99 -3.98
CA LEU A 62 -14.45 5.63 -3.90
C LEU A 62 -13.99 4.82 -5.12
N ASP A 63 -14.76 3.83 -5.56
CA ASP A 63 -14.39 3.02 -6.73
C ASP A 63 -14.28 3.89 -7.99
N TRP A 64 -15.23 4.81 -8.20
CA TRP A 64 -15.20 5.74 -9.32
C TRP A 64 -13.98 6.66 -9.25
N MET A 65 -13.70 7.25 -8.08
CA MET A 65 -12.58 8.16 -7.89
C MET A 65 -11.24 7.46 -8.12
N LEU A 66 -11.09 6.25 -7.57
CA LEU A 66 -9.89 5.44 -7.71
C LEU A 66 -9.68 5.03 -9.16
N LEU A 67 -10.68 4.42 -9.81
CA LEU A 67 -10.61 4.00 -11.21
C LEU A 67 -10.28 5.16 -12.15
N SER A 68 -10.95 6.31 -11.97
CA SER A 68 -10.71 7.50 -12.79
C SER A 68 -9.27 7.98 -12.67
N ASN A 69 -8.71 7.95 -11.46
CA ASN A 69 -7.32 8.31 -11.20
C ASN A 69 -6.34 7.29 -11.81
N GLU A 70 -6.65 5.98 -11.71
CA GLU A 70 -5.83 4.94 -12.33
C GLU A 70 -5.79 5.09 -13.86
N LYS A 71 -6.93 5.38 -14.50
CA LYS A 71 -6.99 5.60 -15.95
C LYS A 71 -6.12 6.78 -16.41
N ILE A 72 -6.04 7.85 -15.63
CA ILE A 72 -5.14 8.99 -15.91
C ILE A 72 -3.67 8.57 -15.74
N HIS A 73 -3.36 7.88 -14.63
CA HIS A 73 -1.99 7.49 -14.32
C HIS A 73 -1.44 6.39 -15.26
N ALA A 74 -2.29 5.49 -15.74
CA ALA A 74 -1.94 4.46 -16.71
C ALA A 74 -1.45 5.07 -18.02
N GLN A 75 -2.11 6.14 -18.49
CA GLN A 75 -1.74 6.84 -19.71
C GLN A 75 -0.31 7.41 -19.68
N VAL A 76 0.20 7.73 -18.48
CA VAL A 76 1.56 8.23 -18.25
C VAL A 76 2.52 7.15 -17.72
N ARG A 77 2.20 5.86 -17.94
CA ARG A 77 3.04 4.68 -17.65
C ARG A 77 3.21 4.32 -16.17
N ARG A 78 2.38 4.83 -15.26
CA ARG A 78 2.54 4.54 -13.82
C ARG A 78 2.61 3.04 -13.53
N TYR A 79 1.70 2.27 -14.11
CA TYR A 79 1.59 0.82 -13.87
C TYR A 79 2.52 -0.04 -14.74
N GLN A 80 3.44 0.58 -15.50
CA GLN A 80 4.59 -0.13 -16.08
C GLN A 80 5.76 -0.20 -15.08
N ALA A 81 5.75 0.60 -14.01
CA ALA A 81 6.75 0.53 -12.96
C ALA A 81 6.57 -0.75 -12.12
N PRO A 82 7.66 -1.43 -11.73
CA PRO A 82 7.59 -2.73 -11.05
C PRO A 82 7.05 -2.66 -9.61
N ASP A 83 6.90 -1.47 -9.05
CA ASP A 83 6.42 -1.21 -7.69
C ASP A 83 5.03 -0.54 -7.62
N GLU A 84 4.35 -0.35 -8.76
CA GLU A 84 3.02 0.24 -8.84
C GLU A 84 1.97 -0.81 -9.25
N TYR A 85 0.90 -0.95 -8.47
CA TYR A 85 -0.08 -2.02 -8.62
C TYR A 85 -1.49 -1.42 -8.72
N PRO A 86 -2.23 -1.65 -9.82
CA PRO A 86 -3.55 -1.07 -9.97
C PRO A 86 -4.61 -1.84 -9.18
N PHE A 87 -5.63 -1.13 -8.72
CA PHE A 87 -6.83 -1.72 -8.10
C PHE A 87 -7.79 -2.26 -9.17
N PHE A 88 -7.80 -1.70 -10.37
CA PHE A 88 -8.66 -2.11 -11.49
C PHE A 88 -7.83 -2.46 -12.75
N PRO A 89 -7.00 -3.51 -12.73
CA PRO A 89 -6.09 -3.84 -13.82
C PRO A 89 -6.76 -4.05 -15.18
N SER A 90 -7.99 -4.58 -15.21
CA SER A 90 -8.73 -4.87 -16.45
C SER A 90 -9.30 -3.63 -17.15
N GLU A 91 -9.26 -2.47 -16.49
CA GLU A 91 -9.92 -1.24 -16.95
C GLU A 91 -8.94 -0.18 -17.44
N LEU A 92 -7.64 -0.46 -17.44
CA LEU A 92 -6.62 0.55 -17.71
C LEU A 92 -6.36 0.73 -19.21
N PRO A 93 -6.26 1.97 -19.70
CA PRO A 93 -5.84 2.25 -21.07
C PRO A 93 -4.34 2.03 -21.26
N GLU A 94 -3.94 1.82 -22.52
CA GLU A 94 -2.53 1.82 -22.92
C GLU A 94 -1.89 3.22 -22.75
N PRO A 95 -0.59 3.29 -22.40
CA PRO A 95 0.11 4.56 -22.27
C PRO A 95 0.36 5.23 -23.62
N PHE A 96 0.29 6.57 -23.65
CA PHE A 96 0.65 7.36 -24.83
C PHE A 96 2.14 7.76 -24.87
N LEU A 97 2.87 7.55 -23.77
CA LEU A 97 4.31 7.80 -23.69
C LEU A 97 5.11 6.59 -24.19
N ALA A 98 6.28 6.84 -24.77
CA ALA A 98 7.22 5.78 -25.16
C ALA A 98 7.53 4.83 -23.99
N PRO A 99 7.73 3.52 -24.21
CA PRO A 99 7.94 2.56 -23.11
C PRO A 99 9.23 2.85 -22.33
N LEU A 100 9.22 2.56 -21.02
CA LEU A 100 10.41 2.51 -20.18
C LEU A 100 10.90 1.07 -20.10
N SER A 101 12.20 0.85 -20.28
CA SER A 101 12.81 -0.47 -20.11
C SER A 101 13.34 -0.60 -18.69
N TYR A 102 12.59 -1.29 -17.83
CA TYR A 102 13.11 -1.71 -16.52
C TYR A 102 13.88 -3.02 -16.67
N PRO A 103 14.99 -3.21 -15.93
CA PRO A 103 15.58 -4.54 -15.80
C PRO A 103 14.56 -5.50 -15.17
N GLN A 104 14.74 -6.79 -15.40
CA GLN A 104 13.92 -7.81 -14.75
C GLN A 104 14.30 -7.92 -13.26
N LEU A 105 13.66 -7.08 -12.44
CA LEU A 105 13.88 -7.05 -10.99
C LEU A 105 13.23 -8.22 -10.28
N LEU A 106 11.96 -8.47 -10.61
CA LEU A 106 11.12 -9.50 -10.01
C LEU A 106 10.91 -10.64 -11.01
N HIS A 107 10.76 -11.86 -10.49
CA HIS A 107 10.30 -13.00 -11.27
C HIS A 107 8.83 -12.78 -11.71
N PRO A 108 8.44 -13.17 -12.95
CA PRO A 108 7.08 -12.98 -13.43
C PRO A 108 6.05 -13.64 -12.51
N ASN A 109 5.09 -12.86 -12.03
CA ASN A 109 4.11 -13.31 -11.03
C ASN A 109 2.77 -12.58 -11.22
N THR A 110 1.73 -13.13 -10.60
CA THR A 110 0.36 -12.59 -10.66
C THR A 110 -0.10 -11.96 -9.34
N VAL A 111 0.80 -11.80 -8.37
CA VAL A 111 0.46 -11.38 -7.00
C VAL A 111 -0.06 -9.94 -6.98
N ASN A 112 -1.35 -9.74 -6.74
CA ASN A 112 -1.94 -8.43 -6.48
C ASN A 112 -3.09 -8.61 -5.47
N ILE A 113 -2.92 -8.06 -4.27
CA ILE A 113 -3.89 -8.18 -3.17
C ILE A 113 -4.66 -6.87 -2.93
N ASN A 114 -4.70 -5.97 -3.92
CA ASN A 114 -5.35 -4.66 -3.81
C ASN A 114 -6.83 -4.74 -3.40
N GLU A 115 -7.57 -5.75 -3.82
CA GLU A 115 -8.95 -5.96 -3.36
C GLU A 115 -9.02 -6.17 -1.83
N LYS A 116 -8.11 -6.97 -1.28
CA LYS A 116 -7.99 -7.19 0.17
C LYS A 116 -7.57 -5.91 0.90
N ILE A 117 -6.66 -5.13 0.32
CA ILE A 117 -6.21 -3.84 0.87
C ILE A 117 -7.37 -2.85 0.89
N LYS A 118 -8.10 -2.68 -0.22
CA LYS A 118 -9.28 -1.81 -0.32
C LYS A 118 -10.36 -2.21 0.69
N HIS A 119 -10.62 -3.52 0.80
CA HIS A 119 -11.57 -4.06 1.76
C HIS A 119 -11.16 -3.74 3.21
N ALA A 120 -9.91 -4.00 3.60
CA ALA A 120 -9.46 -3.71 4.96
C ALA A 120 -9.43 -2.20 5.26
N TYR A 121 -9.04 -1.40 4.28
CA TYR A 121 -9.02 0.05 4.37
C TYR A 121 -10.39 0.61 4.72
N THR A 122 -11.41 0.26 3.94
CA THR A 122 -12.78 0.77 4.08
C THR A 122 -13.52 0.20 5.28
N ASN A 123 -13.35 -1.10 5.59
CA ASN A 123 -14.17 -1.78 6.61
C ASN A 123 -13.56 -1.79 8.00
N TYR A 124 -12.24 -1.63 8.14
CA TYR A 124 -11.58 -1.78 9.43
C TYR A 124 -10.65 -0.62 9.78
N ILE A 125 -9.81 -0.18 8.85
CA ILE A 125 -8.79 0.84 9.10
C ILE A 125 -9.44 2.22 9.23
N LEU A 126 -10.10 2.71 8.17
CA LEU A 126 -10.75 4.02 8.16
C LEU A 126 -11.73 4.22 9.33
N PRO A 127 -12.62 3.26 9.64
CA PRO A 127 -13.54 3.40 10.75
C PRO A 127 -12.86 3.46 12.13
N SER A 128 -11.60 3.03 12.25
CA SER A 128 -10.81 3.11 13.49
C SER A 128 -10.01 4.41 13.60
N CYS A 129 -9.67 5.05 12.48
CA CYS A 129 -8.90 6.29 12.45
C CYS A 129 -9.79 7.55 12.43
N CYS A 130 -10.96 7.49 11.79
CA CYS A 130 -11.80 8.67 11.58
C CYS A 130 -12.82 8.87 12.71
N LYS A 131 -13.15 10.13 12.98
CA LYS A 131 -14.31 10.46 13.82
C LYS A 131 -15.59 9.92 13.20
N ARG A 132 -16.45 9.32 14.03
CA ARG A 132 -17.78 8.86 13.65
C ARG A 132 -18.84 9.81 14.22
N PRO A 133 -19.33 10.78 13.44
CA PRO A 133 -20.48 11.57 13.87
C PRO A 133 -21.71 10.68 14.00
N ASN A 134 -22.69 11.10 14.80
CA ASN A 134 -23.94 10.35 15.02
C ASN A 134 -24.70 10.05 13.72
N ARG A 135 -24.50 10.87 12.68
CA ARG A 135 -25.09 10.69 11.35
C ARG A 135 -24.18 11.28 10.28
N ASP A 136 -24.10 10.60 9.15
CA ASP A 136 -23.59 11.15 7.89
C ASP A 136 -24.57 12.22 7.36
N ARG A 137 -24.12 13.48 7.23
CA ARG A 137 -25.00 14.59 6.84
C ARG A 137 -25.35 14.59 5.35
N GLY A 138 -24.76 13.69 4.57
CA GLY A 138 -25.04 13.51 3.15
C GLY A 138 -24.13 14.32 2.24
N GLU A 139 -24.16 13.97 0.95
CA GLU A 139 -23.32 14.51 -0.12
C GLU A 139 -23.30 16.06 -0.17
N ALA A 140 -24.44 16.71 0.06
CA ALA A 140 -24.55 18.17 0.01
C ALA A 140 -23.96 18.89 1.24
N LYS A 141 -23.57 18.17 2.29
CA LYS A 141 -23.15 18.76 3.59
C LYS A 141 -21.82 18.23 4.12
N GLU A 142 -21.35 17.10 3.61
CA GLU A 142 -20.05 16.53 3.94
C GLU A 142 -19.07 16.69 2.78
N ASN A 143 -17.77 16.73 3.10
CA ASN A 143 -16.72 16.86 2.10
C ASN A 143 -16.37 15.50 1.47
N TYR A 144 -17.33 14.90 0.74
CA TYR A 144 -17.12 13.59 0.12
C TYR A 144 -15.99 13.61 -0.92
N GLY A 145 -15.95 14.65 -1.77
CA GLY A 145 -14.89 14.81 -2.77
C GLY A 145 -13.50 14.87 -2.13
N SER A 146 -13.31 15.73 -1.13
CA SER A 146 -12.02 15.84 -0.43
C SER A 146 -11.65 14.55 0.28
N SER A 147 -12.60 13.85 0.91
CA SER A 147 -12.36 12.57 1.56
C SER A 147 -11.89 11.52 0.54
N ALA A 148 -12.61 11.35 -0.56
CA ALA A 148 -12.31 10.35 -1.59
C ALA A 148 -10.97 10.62 -2.29
N VAL A 149 -10.60 11.88 -2.53
CA VAL A 149 -9.28 12.24 -3.09
C VAL A 149 -8.14 11.79 -2.16
N VAL A 150 -8.28 12.04 -0.86
CA VAL A 150 -7.26 11.60 0.11
C VAL A 150 -7.30 10.07 0.29
N ASP A 151 -8.48 9.44 0.20
CA ASP A 151 -8.62 7.98 0.24
C ASP A 151 -7.79 7.30 -0.86
N VAL A 152 -7.78 7.86 -2.08
CA VAL A 152 -6.93 7.37 -3.19
C VAL A 152 -5.45 7.43 -2.82
N ALA A 153 -4.99 8.54 -2.23
CA ALA A 153 -3.59 8.69 -1.81
C ALA A 153 -3.22 7.68 -0.71
N CYS A 154 -4.09 7.47 0.28
CA CYS A 154 -3.94 6.42 1.29
C CYS A 154 -3.81 5.05 0.64
N LEU A 155 -4.76 4.66 -0.21
CA LEU A 155 -4.80 3.35 -0.86
C LEU A 155 -3.58 3.08 -1.74
N GLN A 156 -3.17 4.05 -2.56
CA GLN A 156 -1.96 3.92 -3.38
C GLN A 156 -0.70 3.74 -2.53
N SER A 157 -0.55 4.53 -1.45
CA SER A 157 0.61 4.41 -0.56
C SER A 157 0.63 3.09 0.23
N LEU A 158 -0.53 2.61 0.68
CA LEU A 158 -0.68 1.29 1.32
C LEU A 158 -0.37 0.16 0.33
N SER A 159 -0.93 0.23 -0.87
CA SER A 159 -0.69 -0.75 -1.94
C SER A 159 0.81 -0.87 -2.24
N ARG A 160 1.48 0.26 -2.49
CA ARG A 160 2.91 0.28 -2.76
C ARG A 160 3.72 -0.29 -1.60
N ARG A 161 3.42 0.10 -0.35
CA ARG A 161 4.13 -0.39 0.85
C ARG A 161 3.97 -1.89 1.06
N ILE A 162 2.76 -2.40 0.89
CA ILE A 162 2.44 -3.81 1.11
C ILE A 162 3.06 -4.65 0.00
N HIS A 163 2.88 -4.24 -1.27
CA HIS A 163 3.43 -4.96 -2.41
C HIS A 163 4.96 -4.85 -2.53
N PHE A 164 5.59 -3.88 -1.86
CA PHE A 164 7.06 -3.86 -1.72
C PHE A 164 7.62 -5.12 -1.06
N GLY A 165 6.76 -5.93 -0.41
CA GLY A 165 7.08 -7.29 0.02
C GLY A 165 7.68 -8.16 -1.10
N LYS A 166 7.33 -7.94 -2.38
CA LYS A 166 7.94 -8.69 -3.49
C LYS A 166 9.44 -8.44 -3.61
N PHE A 167 9.89 -7.19 -3.46
CA PHE A 167 11.31 -6.84 -3.48
C PHE A 167 12.03 -7.40 -2.25
N VAL A 168 11.39 -7.36 -1.08
CA VAL A 168 11.92 -7.97 0.15
C VAL A 168 12.11 -9.48 -0.04
N ALA A 169 11.11 -10.17 -0.59
CA ALA A 169 11.14 -11.59 -0.85
C ALA A 169 12.22 -11.96 -1.89
N GLU A 170 12.32 -11.22 -3.00
CA GLU A 170 13.35 -11.45 -4.01
C GLU A 170 14.76 -11.28 -3.43
N ALA A 171 14.99 -10.22 -2.65
CA ALA A 171 16.29 -9.99 -2.02
C ALA A 171 16.65 -11.10 -1.02
N LYS A 172 15.70 -11.57 -0.20
CA LYS A 172 15.90 -12.72 0.71
C LYS A 172 16.17 -14.01 -0.07
N PHE A 173 15.41 -14.27 -1.13
CA PHE A 173 15.59 -15.45 -1.99
C PHE A 173 16.99 -15.47 -2.60
N ARG A 174 17.50 -14.34 -3.10
CA ARG A 174 18.85 -14.26 -3.66
C ARG A 174 19.96 -14.52 -2.63
N GLN A 175 19.77 -14.09 -1.38
CA GLN A 175 20.74 -14.30 -0.30
C GLN A 175 20.77 -15.74 0.22
N GLU A 176 19.61 -16.39 0.35
CA GLU A 176 19.47 -17.73 0.92
C GLU A 176 18.78 -18.70 -0.06
N ARG A 177 19.25 -18.74 -1.31
CA ARG A 177 18.57 -19.43 -2.42
C ARG A 177 18.21 -20.89 -2.13
N GLU A 178 19.18 -21.70 -1.72
CA GLU A 178 18.97 -23.13 -1.47
C GLU A 178 17.90 -23.39 -0.41
N LYS A 179 17.89 -22.56 0.65
CA LYS A 179 16.94 -22.64 1.76
C LYS A 179 15.52 -22.36 1.27
N PHE A 180 15.31 -21.26 0.54
CA PHE A 180 14.00 -20.92 0.01
C PHE A 180 13.54 -21.89 -1.08
N GLU A 181 14.43 -22.34 -1.98
CA GLU A 181 14.09 -23.34 -2.99
C GLU A 181 13.55 -24.63 -2.38
N LYS A 182 14.17 -25.12 -1.30
CA LYS A 182 13.71 -26.32 -0.61
C LYS A 182 12.30 -26.15 -0.06
N MET A 183 12.00 -25.02 0.58
CA MET A 183 10.67 -24.73 1.12
C MET A 183 9.61 -24.56 0.01
N ILE A 184 9.96 -23.87 -1.09
CA ILE A 184 9.05 -23.68 -2.23
C ILE A 184 8.72 -25.02 -2.89
N LYS A 185 9.73 -25.86 -3.17
CA LYS A 185 9.54 -27.21 -3.75
C LYS A 185 8.72 -28.13 -2.86
N ALA A 186 8.80 -27.95 -1.53
CA ALA A 186 8.00 -28.68 -0.56
C ALA A 186 6.59 -28.10 -0.34
N ASN A 187 6.24 -26.98 -1.00
CA ASN A 187 5.00 -26.23 -0.77
C ASN A 187 4.81 -25.82 0.72
N ASP A 188 5.90 -25.55 1.42
CA ASP A 188 5.92 -25.29 2.86
C ASP A 188 5.66 -23.81 3.17
N ARG A 189 4.42 -23.36 2.97
CA ARG A 189 4.01 -21.97 3.26
C ARG A 189 4.27 -21.55 4.71
N LYS A 190 4.12 -22.48 5.65
CA LYS A 190 4.34 -22.19 7.08
C LYS A 190 5.83 -22.00 7.36
N GLY A 191 6.70 -22.86 6.81
CA GLY A 191 8.15 -22.69 6.88
C GLY A 191 8.61 -21.38 6.24
N LEU A 192 8.01 -20.97 5.12
CA LEU A 192 8.28 -19.67 4.50
C LEU A 192 7.92 -18.51 5.45
N GLU A 193 6.73 -18.54 6.05
CA GLU A 193 6.27 -17.52 7.00
C GLU A 193 7.23 -17.39 8.20
N GLU A 194 7.63 -18.52 8.78
CA GLU A 194 8.59 -18.57 9.89
C GLU A 194 9.97 -18.04 9.47
N ALA A 195 10.43 -18.37 8.26
CA ALA A 195 11.72 -17.95 7.74
C ALA A 195 11.80 -16.44 7.42
N ILE A 196 10.70 -15.82 6.98
CA ILE A 196 10.68 -14.38 6.67
C ILE A 196 10.39 -13.49 7.88
N THR A 197 9.82 -14.06 8.95
CA THR A 197 9.41 -13.34 10.16
C THR A 197 10.60 -13.07 11.08
N LYS A 198 10.76 -11.80 11.48
CA LYS A 198 11.71 -11.39 12.52
C LYS A 198 10.96 -10.51 13.52
N LYS A 199 10.53 -11.09 14.63
CA LYS A 199 9.66 -10.42 15.62
C LYS A 199 10.28 -9.12 16.14
N GLU A 200 11.58 -9.13 16.39
CA GLU A 200 12.33 -7.97 16.88
C GLU A 200 12.32 -6.82 15.86
N VAL A 201 12.31 -7.13 14.56
CA VAL A 201 12.22 -6.12 13.48
C VAL A 201 10.81 -5.54 13.41
N GLU A 202 9.78 -6.37 13.56
CA GLU A 202 8.38 -5.91 13.59
C GLU A 202 8.12 -4.98 14.78
N GLU A 203 8.59 -5.34 15.97
CA GLU A 203 8.51 -4.50 17.16
C GLU A 203 9.24 -3.16 16.97
N GLN A 204 10.43 -3.17 16.34
CA GLN A 204 11.15 -1.94 15.99
C GLN A 204 10.40 -1.08 14.98
N VAL A 205 9.70 -1.68 14.01
CA VAL A 205 8.85 -0.95 13.05
C VAL A 205 7.70 -0.28 13.79
N LEU A 206 6.97 -1.02 14.64
CA LEU A 206 5.83 -0.48 15.39
C LEU A 206 6.25 0.64 16.35
N LYS A 207 7.35 0.46 17.08
CA LYS A 207 7.89 1.49 17.98
C LYS A 207 8.32 2.75 17.22
N ARG A 208 8.98 2.60 16.06
CA ARG A 208 9.36 3.74 15.22
C ARG A 208 8.12 4.46 14.68
N LEU A 209 7.11 3.71 14.24
CA LEU A 209 5.86 4.26 13.72
C LEU A 209 5.12 5.05 14.80
N GLU A 210 5.05 4.52 16.03
CA GLU A 210 4.45 5.21 17.17
C GLU A 210 5.13 6.56 17.43
N LEU A 211 6.47 6.58 17.50
CA LEU A 211 7.24 7.82 17.70
C LEU A 211 7.01 8.83 16.57
N LYS A 212 6.98 8.38 15.30
CA LYS A 212 6.71 9.24 14.14
C LYS A 212 5.30 9.81 14.19
N ALA A 213 4.29 8.99 14.45
CA ALA A 213 2.90 9.43 14.53
C ALA A 213 2.69 10.43 15.69
N GLN A 214 3.35 10.23 16.83
CA GLN A 214 3.36 11.21 17.93
C GLN A 214 4.01 12.53 17.53
N ALA A 215 5.14 12.48 16.83
CA ALA A 215 5.86 13.67 16.40
C ALA A 215 5.09 14.47 15.32
N TYR A 216 4.59 13.81 14.28
CA TYR A 216 3.86 14.46 13.18
C TYR A 216 2.44 14.87 13.59
N GLY A 217 1.86 14.17 14.56
CA GLY A 217 0.51 14.42 15.07
C GLY A 217 0.39 15.61 16.03
N ARG A 218 1.48 16.29 16.37
CA ARG A 218 1.49 17.47 17.27
C ARG A 218 1.90 18.73 16.51
N ASP A 219 1.44 19.88 16.98
CA ASP A 219 1.97 21.18 16.54
C ASP A 219 3.18 21.54 17.41
N PRO A 220 4.39 21.75 16.84
CA PRO A 220 5.57 22.15 17.61
C PRO A 220 5.45 23.53 18.30
N SER A 221 4.52 24.35 17.82
CA SER A 221 4.30 25.76 18.19
C SER A 221 3.17 25.92 19.20
N ALA A 222 2.46 24.83 19.48
CA ALA A 222 1.40 24.77 20.47
C ALA A 222 2.01 25.08 21.84
N ALA A 223 1.86 26.33 22.27
CA ALA A 223 2.11 26.72 23.66
C ALA A 223 1.23 25.88 24.59
N ASP A 224 1.62 25.80 25.87
CA ASP A 224 0.88 25.11 26.94
C ASP A 224 -0.60 25.57 27.09
N ASP A 225 -1.00 26.65 26.40
CA ASP A 225 -2.37 27.18 26.32
C ASP A 225 -3.23 26.62 25.16
N THR A 226 -2.68 25.78 24.27
CA THR A 226 -3.54 24.93 23.44
C THR A 226 -4.13 23.84 24.33
N PRO A 227 -5.41 23.44 24.16
CA PRO A 227 -5.98 22.38 24.98
C PRO A 227 -5.04 21.17 24.94
N GLU A 228 -4.54 20.75 26.11
CA GLU A 228 -3.70 19.56 26.23
C GLU A 228 -4.32 18.43 25.39
N GLY A 229 -3.64 18.00 24.33
CA GLY A 229 -4.01 16.78 23.61
C GLY A 229 -4.85 16.90 22.34
N VAL A 230 -4.86 18.02 21.61
CA VAL A 230 -5.35 17.99 20.20
C VAL A 230 -4.33 17.27 19.31
N GLN A 231 -4.31 15.94 19.39
CA GLN A 231 -3.56 15.10 18.46
C GLN A 231 -4.27 15.11 17.11
N LYS A 232 -3.53 15.42 16.03
CA LYS A 232 -4.06 15.41 14.65
C LYS A 232 -4.54 14.01 14.23
N ILE A 233 -4.04 12.97 14.89
CA ILE A 233 -4.33 11.58 14.58
C ILE A 233 -4.31 10.72 15.84
N ASP A 234 -5.11 9.65 15.84
CA ASP A 234 -5.01 8.60 16.86
C ASP A 234 -3.78 7.72 16.56
N VAL A 235 -2.74 7.91 17.36
CA VAL A 235 -1.47 7.16 17.27
C VAL A 235 -1.70 5.65 17.41
N GLN A 236 -2.59 5.23 18.32
CA GLN A 236 -2.85 3.82 18.56
C GLN A 236 -3.61 3.19 17.38
N ALA A 237 -4.51 3.95 16.74
CA ALA A 237 -5.15 3.50 15.50
C ALA A 237 -4.12 3.24 14.38
N ILE A 238 -3.09 4.08 14.25
CA ILE A 238 -2.03 3.91 13.25
C ILE A 238 -1.13 2.71 13.54
N VAL A 239 -0.73 2.54 14.81
CA VAL A 239 0.03 1.35 15.24
C VAL A 239 -0.78 0.08 15.01
N LYS A 240 -2.07 0.10 15.36
CA LYS A 240 -3.01 -1.01 15.13
C LYS A 240 -3.14 -1.33 13.64
N MET A 241 -3.30 -0.33 12.79
CA MET A 241 -3.35 -0.49 11.34
C MET A 241 -2.13 -1.26 10.81
N TYR A 242 -0.93 -0.88 11.26
CA TYR A 242 0.29 -1.56 10.83
C TYR A 242 0.40 -2.99 11.34
N ARG A 243 0.13 -3.19 12.63
CA ARG A 243 0.24 -4.49 13.29
C ARG A 243 -0.77 -5.50 12.74
N ASP A 244 -2.01 -5.08 12.57
CA ASP A 244 -3.12 -6.00 12.27
C ASP A 244 -3.36 -6.16 10.76
N TYR A 245 -2.90 -5.22 9.92
CA TYR A 245 -3.16 -5.25 8.47
C TYR A 245 -1.89 -5.11 7.62
N VAL A 246 -1.11 -4.03 7.75
CA VAL A 246 0.00 -3.75 6.82
C VAL A 246 1.10 -4.81 6.89
N ILE A 247 1.58 -5.14 8.09
CA ILE A 247 2.64 -6.15 8.28
C ILE A 247 2.15 -7.54 7.85
N PRO A 248 0.99 -8.04 8.32
CA PRO A 248 0.46 -9.33 7.88
C PRO A 248 0.27 -9.43 6.35
N MET A 249 -0.32 -8.41 5.72
CA MET A 249 -0.51 -8.41 4.26
C MET A 249 0.81 -8.33 3.50
N THR A 250 1.83 -7.65 4.04
CA THR A 250 3.18 -7.65 3.44
C THR A 250 3.77 -9.07 3.45
N LYS A 251 3.61 -9.81 4.56
CA LYS A 251 4.08 -11.21 4.64
C LYS A 251 3.34 -12.12 3.67
N GLU A 252 2.04 -11.94 3.53
CA GLU A 252 1.23 -12.66 2.53
C GLU A 252 1.76 -12.44 1.12
N VAL A 253 2.05 -11.19 0.74
CA VAL A 253 2.69 -10.87 -0.54
C VAL A 253 4.06 -11.55 -0.67
N GLU A 254 4.89 -11.51 0.37
CA GLU A 254 6.21 -12.19 0.37
C GLU A 254 6.06 -13.69 0.09
N ILE A 255 5.13 -14.36 0.78
CA ILE A 255 4.89 -15.80 0.65
C ILE A 255 4.32 -16.12 -0.73
N ASP A 256 3.28 -15.40 -1.17
CA ASP A 256 2.63 -15.65 -2.46
C ASP A 256 3.59 -15.43 -3.63
N TYR A 257 4.49 -14.44 -3.52
CA TYR A 257 5.56 -14.23 -4.49
C TYR A 257 6.58 -15.38 -4.48
N LEU A 258 7.08 -15.79 -3.31
CA LEU A 258 8.03 -16.90 -3.19
C LEU A 258 7.46 -18.21 -3.74
N MET A 259 6.17 -18.46 -3.53
CA MET A 259 5.50 -19.64 -4.04
C MET A 259 5.45 -19.73 -5.57
N GLN A 260 5.49 -18.59 -6.27
CA GLN A 260 5.54 -18.54 -7.74
C GLN A 260 6.98 -18.48 -8.26
N ARG A 261 7.98 -18.33 -7.39
CA ARG A 261 9.35 -17.92 -7.76
C ARG A 261 10.13 -18.94 -8.60
N LEU A 262 9.72 -20.21 -8.57
CA LEU A 262 10.33 -21.30 -9.33
C LEU A 262 9.50 -21.72 -10.55
N ASP A 263 8.36 -21.06 -10.78
CA ASP A 263 7.54 -21.35 -11.95
C ASP A 263 8.29 -20.94 -13.21
N ASN A 264 8.08 -21.70 -14.28
CA ASN A 264 8.57 -21.30 -15.58
C ASN A 264 7.84 -20.01 -15.99
N PRO A 265 8.54 -19.00 -16.53
CA PRO A 265 7.86 -17.85 -17.10
C PRO A 265 6.87 -18.37 -18.15
N PRO A 266 5.63 -17.85 -18.21
CA PRO A 266 4.69 -18.26 -19.25
C PRO A 266 5.40 -18.08 -20.59
N THR A 267 5.53 -19.17 -21.34
CA THR A 267 6.04 -19.13 -22.72
C THR A 267 5.17 -18.13 -23.45
N SER A 268 5.78 -17.05 -23.93
CA SER A 268 5.13 -16.14 -24.87
C SER A 268 4.69 -16.98 -26.06
N GLU A 269 3.40 -17.31 -26.13
CA GLU A 269 2.84 -17.91 -27.34
C GLU A 269 3.12 -16.95 -28.49
N ASN A 270 3.74 -17.50 -29.53
CA ASN A 270 4.22 -16.81 -30.71
C ASN A 270 3.09 -16.01 -31.36
N GLY A 271 3.18 -14.68 -31.31
CA GLY A 271 2.49 -13.81 -32.26
C GLY A 271 3.21 -13.88 -33.60
N SER A 272 2.74 -14.81 -34.45
CA SER A 272 2.92 -14.73 -35.91
C SER A 272 1.97 -13.70 -36.51
#